data_AF-A0A7K9A1Z3-F1
#
_entry.id   AF-A0A7K9A1Z3-F1
#
_cell.length_a   1.000
_cell.length_b   1.000
_cell.length_c   1.000
_cell.angle_alpha   90.00
_cell.angle_beta   90.00
_cell.angle_gamma   90.00
#
_symmetry.space_group_name_H-M   'P 1'
#
loop_
_entity.id
_entity.type
_entity.pdbx_description
1 polymer ?
#
loop_
_entity_poly.entity_id
_entity_poly.type
_entity_poly.pdbx_seq_one_letter_code
_entity_poly.pdbx_strand_id
1 'polypeptide(L)'
;SMAFAPPRNGDGSKLQLRMSAWTPLNHQLMNDKASRGPGIQRNFDKWTDGQRRRILADLLERCSLSQQKFCARQLQDRVPTEAVDFTTRLPRVLSLYIFSFLDPQSLCRCAQVSWYWKHLSELDQLWMLKCLRFGWYINFSPTPFEQGIWKRHYIEMVKELRITGPKPPSKEEFVVIDVQPIRSDTPEAKPPEPGQRTAKEKRELPPWRSSDRHPMDTVRYNYLDNHDPIEQAIQA
;
A
#
# COMPACT_ATOMS: atom_id res chain seq x y z
N SER A 1 55.35 58.47 60.20
CA SER A 1 54.16 57.79 60.75
C SER A 1 52.94 58.29 59.99
N MET A 2 52.34 57.43 59.17
CA MET A 2 50.90 57.18 59.02
C MET A 2 50.68 56.37 57.74
N ALA A 3 50.20 55.15 57.95
CA ALA A 3 49.80 54.20 56.92
C ALA A 3 48.42 54.57 56.37
N PHE A 4 48.23 54.53 55.06
CA PHE A 4 46.93 54.60 54.43
C PHE A 4 46.46 53.20 54.06
N ALA A 5 45.31 52.80 54.60
CA ALA A 5 44.62 51.54 54.34
C ALA A 5 44.05 51.47 52.91
N PRO A 6 43.88 50.27 52.31
CA PRO A 6 43.26 50.11 51.01
C PRO A 6 41.72 50.26 51.09
N PRO A 7 41.05 50.78 50.04
CA PRO A 7 39.61 50.95 50.06
C PRO A 7 38.88 49.59 49.97
N ARG A 8 37.77 49.49 50.72
CA ARG A 8 36.85 48.35 50.77
C ARG A 8 36.30 48.04 49.37
N ASN A 9 36.36 46.75 48.98
CA ASN A 9 35.63 46.20 47.85
C ASN A 9 34.14 46.50 48.02
N GLY A 10 33.63 47.36 47.13
CA GLY A 10 32.21 47.57 46.92
C GLY A 10 31.59 46.34 46.28
N ASP A 11 30.42 46.00 46.81
CA ASP A 11 29.50 44.95 46.43
C ASP A 11 29.50 44.63 44.91
N GLY A 12 29.72 43.35 44.60
CA GLY A 12 29.79 42.83 43.24
C GLY A 12 28.43 42.95 42.57
N SER A 13 28.25 43.99 41.75
CA SER A 13 27.16 44.06 40.81
C SER A 13 27.25 42.84 39.88
N LYS A 14 26.36 41.87 40.11
CA LYS A 14 26.07 40.77 39.19
C LYS A 14 25.67 41.40 37.85
N LEU A 15 26.65 41.58 36.96
CA LEU A 15 26.43 41.86 35.55
C LEU A 15 25.64 40.69 34.98
N GLN A 16 24.32 40.82 34.95
CA GLN A 16 23.46 39.92 34.20
C GLN A 16 23.72 40.15 32.71
N LEU A 17 24.71 39.45 32.17
CA LEU A 17 24.88 39.23 30.74
C LEU A 17 23.81 38.23 30.26
N ARG A 18 22.54 38.64 30.37
CA ARG A 18 21.48 38.05 29.54
C ARG A 18 21.55 38.77 28.20
N MET A 19 21.90 38.04 27.14
CA MET A 19 21.81 38.44 25.72
C MET A 19 23.08 38.93 25.00
N SER A 20 24.29 38.62 25.45
CA SER A 20 25.48 38.77 24.60
C SER A 20 25.74 37.48 23.78
N ALA A 21 25.66 37.60 22.45
CA ALA A 21 25.97 36.53 21.49
C ALA A 21 27.49 36.30 21.31
N TRP A 22 28.31 36.79 22.23
CA TRP A 22 29.76 36.64 22.20
C TRP A 22 30.19 35.82 23.40
N THR A 23 30.15 34.49 23.26
CA THR A 23 30.89 33.60 24.15
C THR A 23 32.33 33.58 23.64
N PRO A 24 33.34 33.98 24.43
CA PRO A 24 34.72 33.99 23.98
C PRO A 24 35.17 32.58 23.59
N LEU A 25 35.73 32.45 22.38
CA LEU A 25 36.21 31.20 21.75
C LEU A 25 37.24 30.42 22.60
N ASN A 26 37.79 31.04 23.64
CA ASN A 26 38.84 30.48 24.49
C ASN A 26 38.34 29.58 25.63
N HIS A 27 37.04 29.33 25.77
CA HIS A 27 36.51 28.47 26.84
C HIS A 27 35.90 27.18 26.28
N GLN A 28 36.72 26.14 26.09
CA GLN A 28 36.32 24.84 25.53
C GLN A 28 35.06 24.24 26.18
N LEU A 29 34.93 24.29 27.52
CA LEU A 29 33.76 23.76 28.24
C LEU A 29 32.45 24.55 28.00
N MET A 30 32.53 25.83 27.63
CA MET A 30 31.34 26.62 27.26
C MET A 30 31.05 26.47 25.77
N ASN A 31 32.08 26.32 24.95
CA ASN A 31 31.96 26.01 23.54
C ASN A 31 31.32 24.62 23.34
N ASP A 32 31.66 23.64 24.17
CA ASP A 32 31.03 22.30 24.22
C ASP A 32 29.56 22.31 24.63
N LYS A 33 29.14 23.33 25.39
CA LYS A 33 27.73 23.55 25.75
C LYS A 33 26.98 24.35 24.67
N ALA A 34 27.67 25.24 23.96
CA ALA A 34 27.12 26.03 22.86
C ALA A 34 27.00 25.21 21.56
N SER A 35 27.94 24.30 21.30
CA SER A 35 27.92 23.34 20.18
C SER A 35 26.89 22.23 20.39
N ARG A 36 26.52 21.93 21.65
CA ARG A 36 25.30 21.18 22.01
C ARG A 36 24.08 22.08 22.13
N GLY A 37 23.94 23.04 21.22
CA GLY A 37 22.91 24.05 21.31
C GLY A 37 21.51 23.48 21.06
N PRO A 38 20.60 23.45 22.04
CA PRO A 38 19.17 23.21 21.82
C PRO A 38 18.52 24.31 20.97
N GLY A 39 19.26 25.30 20.46
CA GLY A 39 18.74 26.44 19.72
C GLY A 39 18.15 26.05 18.36
N ILE A 40 18.89 25.30 17.54
CA ILE A 40 18.38 24.84 16.24
C ILE A 40 17.19 23.92 16.48
N GLN A 41 17.33 22.92 17.34
CA GLN A 41 16.26 21.94 17.59
C GLN A 41 15.00 22.57 18.20
N ARG A 42 15.14 23.44 19.21
CA ARG A 42 14.00 24.16 19.83
C ARG A 42 13.31 25.13 18.88
N ASN A 43 14.05 25.71 17.94
CA ASN A 43 13.49 26.66 16.98
C ASN A 43 12.94 25.97 15.74
N PHE A 44 13.48 24.81 15.36
CA PHE A 44 13.08 24.05 14.19
C PHE A 44 11.57 23.76 14.20
N ASP A 45 11.04 23.34 15.35
CA ASP A 45 9.61 23.08 15.52
C ASP A 45 8.73 24.32 15.37
N LYS A 46 9.29 25.51 15.60
CA LYS A 46 8.59 26.79 15.47
C LYS A 46 8.70 27.42 14.07
N TRP A 47 9.63 26.94 13.24
CA TRP A 47 9.84 27.44 11.89
C TRP A 47 8.75 26.97 10.93
N THR A 48 8.46 27.79 9.92
CA THR A 48 7.58 27.41 8.81
C THR A 48 8.25 26.37 7.91
N ASP A 49 7.47 25.62 7.14
CA ASP A 49 7.99 24.63 6.20
C ASP A 49 9.01 25.24 5.21
N GLY A 50 8.71 26.44 4.69
CA GLY A 50 9.64 27.16 3.81
C GLY A 50 10.93 27.62 4.49
N GLN A 51 10.93 27.89 5.80
CA GLN A 51 12.15 28.19 6.55
C GLN A 51 12.97 26.91 6.80
N ARG A 52 12.30 25.81 7.18
CA ARG A 52 12.93 24.50 7.37
C ARG A 52 13.61 24.02 6.10
N ARG A 53 12.91 24.08 4.95
CA ARG A 53 13.48 23.68 3.64
C ARG A 53 14.70 24.50 3.26
N ARG A 54 14.65 25.82 3.44
CA ARG A 54 15.79 26.71 3.14
C ARG A 54 17.02 26.37 3.97
N ILE A 55 16.88 26.28 5.30
CA ILE A 55 18.01 25.93 6.17
C ILE A 55 18.58 24.54 5.86
N LEU A 56 17.73 23.56 5.52
CA LEU A 56 18.20 22.23 5.12
C LEU A 56 18.99 22.28 3.80
N ALA A 57 18.53 23.05 2.81
CA ALA A 57 19.24 23.25 1.55
C ALA A 57 20.60 23.95 1.77
N ASP A 58 20.61 25.08 2.50
CA ASP A 58 21.81 25.86 2.80
C ASP A 58 22.86 25.02 3.56
N LEU A 59 22.42 24.13 4.45
CA LEU A 59 23.30 23.24 5.20
C LEU A 59 23.90 22.17 4.27
N LEU A 60 23.09 21.56 3.40
CA LEU A 60 23.55 20.54 2.46
C LEU A 60 24.53 21.10 1.41
N GLU A 61 24.33 22.34 0.95
CA GLU A 61 25.24 23.03 0.02
C GLU A 61 26.63 23.26 0.62
N ARG A 62 26.71 23.44 1.94
CA ARG A 62 27.97 23.62 2.67
C ARG A 62 28.66 22.30 3.01
N CYS A 63 27.97 21.17 2.87
CA CYS A 63 28.52 19.85 3.13
C CYS A 63 29.42 19.38 1.98
N SER A 64 30.51 18.69 2.32
CA SER A 64 31.32 17.93 1.36
C SER A 64 30.54 16.75 0.77
N LEU A 65 31.00 16.21 -0.37
CA LEU A 65 30.36 15.07 -1.03
C LEU A 65 30.23 13.83 -0.10
N SER A 66 31.21 13.57 0.76
CA SER A 66 31.14 12.45 1.72
C SER A 66 30.04 12.67 2.78
N GLN A 67 29.89 13.90 3.25
CA GLN A 67 28.82 14.30 4.18
C GLN A 67 27.44 14.25 3.52
N GLN A 68 27.31 14.71 2.27
CA GLN A 68 26.06 14.59 1.52
C GLN A 68 25.67 13.12 1.31
N LYS A 69 26.62 12.24 0.96
CA LYS A 69 26.39 10.78 0.86
C LYS A 69 25.99 10.17 2.21
N PHE A 70 26.53 10.66 3.31
CA PHE A 70 26.08 10.27 4.64
C PHE A 70 24.63 10.69 4.89
N CYS A 71 24.27 11.96 4.63
CA CYS A 71 22.90 12.45 4.75
C CYS A 71 21.92 11.65 3.88
N ALA A 72 22.29 11.32 2.64
CA ALA A 72 21.46 10.53 1.73
C ALA A 72 21.12 9.14 2.31
N ARG A 73 22.11 8.43 2.88
CA ARG A 73 21.88 7.14 3.56
C ARG A 73 20.94 7.29 4.77
N GLN A 74 21.23 8.29 5.62
CA GLN A 74 20.41 8.57 6.79
C GLN A 74 18.96 8.96 6.47
N LEU A 75 18.72 9.52 5.27
CA LEU A 75 17.38 9.80 4.77
C LEU A 75 16.74 8.53 4.18
N GLN A 76 17.48 7.74 3.41
CA GLN A 76 16.99 6.49 2.83
C GLN A 76 16.55 5.47 3.89
N ASP A 77 17.22 5.42 5.04
CA ASP A 77 16.85 4.55 6.16
C ASP A 77 15.57 5.01 6.88
N ARG A 78 15.22 6.30 6.79
CA ARG A 78 14.07 6.89 7.50
C ARG A 78 12.86 7.15 6.62
N VAL A 79 13.08 7.35 5.32
CA VAL A 79 12.04 7.54 4.32
C VAL A 79 11.84 6.19 3.66
N PRO A 80 10.73 5.48 3.93
CA PRO A 80 10.46 4.19 3.32
C PRO A 80 10.62 4.31 1.81
N THR A 81 11.53 3.53 1.24
CA THR A 81 11.66 3.41 -0.23
C THR A 81 10.49 2.59 -0.82
N GLU A 82 9.52 2.23 0.03
CA GLU A 82 8.39 1.33 -0.20
C GLU A 82 7.38 1.83 -1.25
N ALA A 83 7.49 3.09 -1.68
CA ALA A 83 6.62 3.68 -2.70
C ALA A 83 7.38 4.11 -3.98
N VAL A 84 8.51 3.48 -4.29
CA VAL A 84 9.15 3.71 -5.59
C VAL A 84 8.38 2.95 -6.66
N ASP A 85 7.85 3.69 -7.63
CA ASP A 85 7.25 3.13 -8.83
C ASP A 85 8.31 2.30 -9.60
N PHE A 86 8.20 0.98 -9.51
CA PHE A 86 9.14 0.06 -10.16
C PHE A 86 9.20 0.26 -11.67
N THR A 87 8.11 0.74 -12.29
CA THR A 87 8.05 0.96 -13.73
C THR A 87 8.99 2.08 -14.19
N THR A 88 9.41 2.96 -13.28
CA THR A 88 10.39 4.03 -13.54
C THR A 88 11.84 3.58 -13.35
N ARG A 89 12.06 2.44 -12.68
CA ARG A 89 13.39 1.91 -12.36
C ARG A 89 13.78 0.74 -13.25
N LEU A 90 12.81 -0.06 -13.65
CA LEU A 90 13.03 -1.23 -14.49
C LEU A 90 12.88 -0.90 -15.98
N PRO A 91 13.66 -1.56 -16.86
CA PRO A 91 13.39 -1.54 -18.29
C PRO A 91 11.94 -1.97 -18.58
N ARG A 92 11.31 -1.35 -19.59
CA ARG A 92 9.89 -1.58 -19.96
C ARG A 92 9.54 -3.06 -20.11
N VAL A 93 10.45 -3.88 -20.65
CA VAL A 93 10.26 -5.32 -20.84
C VAL A 93 10.00 -6.04 -19.50
N LEU A 94 10.78 -5.72 -18.45
CA LEU A 94 10.60 -6.33 -17.13
C LEU A 94 9.32 -5.84 -16.45
N SER A 95 8.98 -4.56 -16.61
CA SER A 95 7.72 -4.01 -16.10
C SER A 95 6.51 -4.70 -16.74
N LEU A 96 6.56 -4.95 -18.05
CA LEU A 96 5.50 -5.69 -18.76
C LEU A 96 5.47 -7.16 -18.37
N TYR A 97 6.62 -7.78 -18.13
CA TYR A 97 6.67 -9.14 -17.60
C TYR A 97 5.96 -9.24 -16.26
N ILE A 98 6.22 -8.33 -15.32
CA ILE A 98 5.52 -8.24 -14.03
C ILE A 98 4.00 -8.06 -14.24
N PHE A 99 3.58 -7.14 -15.10
CA PHE A 99 2.16 -6.94 -15.41
C PHE A 99 1.50 -8.14 -16.09
N SER A 100 2.25 -9.00 -16.79
CA SER A 100 1.69 -10.17 -17.45
C SER A 100 1.05 -11.17 -16.46
N PHE A 101 1.57 -11.25 -15.24
CA PHE A 101 1.07 -12.10 -14.15
C PHE A 101 -0.23 -11.59 -13.51
N LEU A 102 -0.60 -10.33 -13.74
CA LEU A 102 -1.79 -9.75 -13.12
C LEU A 102 -3.06 -10.16 -13.85
N ASP A 103 -4.11 -10.46 -13.10
CA ASP A 103 -5.43 -10.70 -13.66
C ASP A 103 -6.03 -9.42 -14.29
N PRO A 104 -7.02 -9.52 -15.21
CA PRO A 104 -7.61 -8.36 -15.85
C PRO A 104 -8.16 -7.30 -14.88
N GLN A 105 -8.72 -7.71 -13.73
CA GLN A 105 -9.23 -6.76 -12.74
C GLN A 105 -8.08 -6.02 -12.06
N SER A 106 -7.00 -6.72 -11.72
CA SER A 106 -5.78 -6.11 -11.18
C SER A 106 -5.14 -5.14 -12.16
N LEU A 107 -5.10 -5.45 -13.47
CA LEU A 107 -4.63 -4.51 -14.49
C LEU A 107 -5.50 -3.26 -14.60
N CYS A 108 -6.82 -3.41 -14.46
CA CYS A 108 -7.73 -2.26 -14.38
C CYS A 108 -7.48 -1.37 -13.15
N ARG A 109 -7.01 -1.95 -12.03
CA ARG A 109 -6.57 -1.17 -10.86
C ARG A 109 -5.22 -0.50 -11.12
N CYS A 110 -4.28 -1.19 -11.77
CA CYS A 110 -3.00 -0.59 -12.19
C CYS A 110 -3.22 0.65 -13.07
N ALA A 111 -4.18 0.61 -13.99
CA ALA A 111 -4.51 1.74 -14.84
C ALA A 111 -4.96 3.02 -14.08
N GLN A 112 -5.33 2.89 -12.80
CA GLN A 112 -5.76 4.01 -11.95
C GLN A 112 -4.61 4.64 -11.15
N VAL A 113 -3.40 4.07 -11.21
CA VAL A 113 -2.23 4.54 -10.44
C VAL A 113 -1.62 5.80 -11.06
N SER A 114 -1.37 5.79 -12.37
CA SER A 114 -0.82 6.92 -13.12
C SER A 114 -1.11 6.79 -14.61
N TRP A 115 -0.94 7.87 -15.37
CA TRP A 115 -1.05 7.82 -16.84
C TRP A 115 -0.07 6.83 -17.48
N TYR A 116 1.14 6.70 -16.92
CA TYR A 116 2.13 5.75 -17.41
C TYR A 116 1.72 4.31 -17.12
N TRP A 117 1.19 4.03 -15.94
CA TRP A 117 0.65 2.71 -15.60
C TRP A 117 -0.57 2.36 -16.44
N LYS A 118 -1.43 3.34 -16.72
CA LYS A 118 -2.54 3.17 -17.67
C LYS A 118 -2.01 2.74 -19.03
N HIS A 119 -1.06 3.50 -19.60
CA HIS A 119 -0.46 3.14 -20.88
C HIS A 119 0.11 1.72 -20.86
N LEU A 120 0.92 1.37 -19.85
CA LEU A 120 1.54 0.03 -19.79
C LEU A 120 0.53 -1.11 -19.62
N SER A 121 -0.45 -0.94 -18.73
CA SER A 121 -1.45 -1.98 -18.41
C SER A 121 -2.48 -2.20 -19.53
N GLU A 122 -2.60 -1.25 -20.46
CA GLU A 122 -3.52 -1.32 -21.60
C GLU A 122 -2.87 -1.85 -22.89
N LEU A 123 -1.56 -2.15 -22.87
CA LEU A 123 -0.84 -2.64 -24.04
C LEU A 123 -1.33 -4.02 -24.50
N ASP A 124 -1.43 -4.16 -25.83
CA ASP A 124 -1.86 -5.39 -26.48
C ASP A 124 -0.97 -6.60 -26.16
N GLN A 125 0.31 -6.38 -25.86
CA GLN A 125 1.24 -7.43 -25.42
C GLN A 125 0.75 -8.16 -24.16
N LEU A 126 -0.01 -7.48 -23.28
CA LEU A 126 -0.59 -8.07 -22.08
C LEU A 126 -1.93 -8.75 -22.36
N TRP A 127 -2.81 -8.07 -23.11
CA TRP A 127 -4.17 -8.53 -23.35
C TRP A 127 -4.24 -9.65 -24.38
N MET A 128 -3.33 -9.69 -25.35
CA MET A 128 -3.20 -10.78 -26.31
C MET A 128 -3.00 -12.12 -25.60
N LEU A 129 -2.01 -12.20 -24.69
CA LEU A 129 -1.74 -13.42 -23.92
C LEU A 129 -2.96 -13.88 -23.12
N LYS A 130 -3.80 -12.94 -22.65
CA LYS A 130 -5.00 -13.27 -21.87
C LYS A 130 -6.12 -13.79 -22.76
N CYS A 131 -6.34 -13.20 -23.93
CA CYS A 131 -7.30 -13.72 -24.91
C CYS A 131 -6.89 -15.11 -25.42
N LEU A 132 -5.61 -15.28 -25.77
CA LEU A 132 -5.10 -16.55 -26.29
C LEU A 132 -5.22 -17.70 -25.29
N ARG A 133 -5.12 -17.45 -23.98
CA ARG A 133 -5.39 -18.46 -22.94
C ARG A 133 -6.80 -19.04 -22.99
N PHE A 134 -7.77 -18.28 -23.48
CA PHE A 134 -9.16 -18.74 -23.67
C PHE A 134 -9.44 -19.21 -25.11
N GLY A 135 -8.41 -19.28 -25.97
CA GLY A 135 -8.60 -19.57 -27.39
C GLY A 135 -9.36 -18.48 -28.14
N TRP A 136 -9.35 -17.24 -27.65
CA TRP A 136 -9.97 -16.11 -28.35
C TRP A 136 -8.98 -15.50 -29.32
N TYR A 137 -9.27 -15.66 -30.61
CA TYR A 137 -8.44 -15.18 -31.70
C TYR A 137 -9.12 -14.03 -32.43
N ILE A 138 -8.30 -13.11 -32.93
CA ILE A 138 -8.76 -12.02 -33.78
C ILE A 138 -8.63 -12.46 -35.24
N ASN A 139 -9.67 -12.23 -36.03
CA ASN A 139 -9.76 -12.66 -37.43
C ASN A 139 -9.03 -11.72 -38.42
N PHE A 140 -8.27 -10.76 -37.91
CA PHE A 140 -7.48 -9.80 -38.67
C PHE A 140 -6.14 -9.58 -37.97
N SER A 141 -5.15 -9.05 -38.72
CA SER A 141 -3.87 -8.66 -38.15
C SER A 141 -3.91 -7.19 -37.74
N PRO A 142 -3.83 -6.86 -36.44
CA PRO A 142 -3.63 -5.50 -35.97
C PRO A 142 -2.46 -4.83 -36.66
N THR A 143 -2.61 -3.56 -37.00
CA THR A 143 -1.46 -2.74 -37.41
C THR A 143 -0.62 -2.36 -36.18
N PRO A 144 0.69 -2.10 -36.32
CA PRO A 144 1.53 -1.70 -35.19
C PRO A 144 1.14 -0.37 -34.52
N PHE A 145 0.29 0.42 -35.17
CA PHE A 145 -0.14 1.75 -34.71
C PHE A 145 -1.44 1.71 -33.91
N GLU A 146 -2.19 0.62 -33.99
CA GLU A 146 -3.40 0.44 -33.22
C GLU A 146 -3.06 -0.06 -31.82
N GLN A 147 -3.69 0.54 -30.80
CA GLN A 147 -3.44 0.20 -29.40
C GLN A 147 -4.74 -0.26 -28.72
N GLY A 148 -4.63 -1.29 -27.90
CA GLY A 148 -5.72 -1.76 -27.05
C GLY A 148 -6.77 -2.58 -27.81
N ILE A 149 -6.44 -3.09 -29.00
CA ILE A 149 -7.32 -3.98 -29.77
C ILE A 149 -7.65 -5.23 -28.97
N TRP A 150 -6.64 -5.87 -28.38
CA TRP A 150 -6.80 -7.09 -27.62
C TRP A 150 -7.56 -6.85 -26.32
N LYS A 151 -7.38 -5.68 -25.68
CA LYS A 151 -8.18 -5.29 -24.52
C LYS A 151 -9.66 -5.13 -24.89
N ARG A 152 -9.95 -4.47 -26.01
CA ARG A 152 -11.33 -4.34 -26.52
C ARG A 152 -11.95 -5.70 -26.82
N HIS A 153 -11.22 -6.55 -27.54
CA HIS A 153 -11.65 -7.89 -27.86
C HIS A 153 -11.92 -8.73 -26.60
N TYR A 154 -11.05 -8.66 -25.60
CA TYR A 154 -11.27 -9.31 -24.30
C TYR A 154 -12.60 -8.87 -23.65
N ILE A 155 -12.88 -7.56 -23.65
CA ILE A 155 -14.11 -7.01 -23.07
C ILE A 155 -15.34 -7.48 -23.87
N GLU A 156 -15.25 -7.52 -25.20
CA GLU A 156 -16.31 -8.02 -26.08
C GLU A 156 -16.61 -9.51 -25.80
N MET A 157 -15.59 -10.37 -25.78
CA MET A 157 -15.75 -11.81 -25.48
C MET A 157 -16.33 -12.06 -24.09
N VAL A 158 -15.87 -11.32 -23.06
CA VAL A 158 -16.44 -11.44 -21.70
C VAL A 158 -17.91 -11.01 -21.66
N LYS A 159 -18.30 -9.99 -22.44
CA LYS A 159 -19.71 -9.58 -22.54
C LYS A 159 -20.55 -10.65 -23.22
N GLU A 160 -20.09 -11.21 -24.32
CA GLU A 160 -20.77 -12.30 -25.04
C GLU A 160 -20.99 -13.52 -24.14
N LEU A 161 -19.96 -13.95 -23.42
CA LEU A 161 -20.07 -15.08 -22.50
C LEU A 161 -21.07 -14.84 -21.37
N ARG A 162 -21.16 -13.60 -20.87
CA ARG A 162 -22.15 -13.21 -19.85
C ARG A 162 -23.57 -13.18 -20.42
N ILE A 163 -23.73 -12.84 -21.70
CA ILE A 163 -25.02 -12.87 -22.40
C ILE A 163 -25.46 -14.32 -22.63
N THR A 164 -24.53 -15.23 -22.90
CA THR A 164 -24.80 -16.69 -23.02
C THR A 164 -24.82 -17.42 -21.68
N GLY A 165 -24.70 -16.72 -20.56
CA GLY A 165 -24.81 -17.32 -19.23
C GLY A 165 -26.15 -18.02 -19.04
N PRO A 166 -26.22 -19.12 -18.25
CA PRO A 166 -27.43 -19.90 -18.08
C PRO A 166 -28.56 -18.99 -17.62
N LYS A 167 -29.55 -18.80 -18.48
CA LYS A 167 -30.80 -18.13 -18.12
C LYS A 167 -31.41 -18.99 -17.01
N PRO A 168 -31.72 -18.44 -15.82
CA PRO A 168 -32.43 -19.22 -14.82
C PRO A 168 -33.71 -19.72 -15.48
N PRO A 169 -34.04 -21.02 -15.39
CA PRO A 169 -35.28 -21.53 -15.96
C PRO A 169 -36.43 -20.68 -15.41
N SER A 170 -37.36 -20.30 -16.29
CA SER A 170 -38.59 -19.64 -15.85
C SER A 170 -39.25 -20.51 -14.79
N LYS A 171 -39.88 -19.87 -13.80
CA LYS A 171 -40.52 -20.54 -12.65
C LYS A 171 -41.58 -21.60 -13.03
N GLU A 172 -41.95 -21.67 -14.30
CA GLU A 172 -42.96 -22.58 -14.85
C GLU A 172 -42.37 -23.95 -15.27
N GLU A 173 -41.05 -24.09 -15.38
CA GLU A 173 -40.42 -25.34 -15.83
C GLU A 173 -39.65 -26.07 -14.71
N PHE A 174 -39.48 -25.44 -13.55
CA PHE A 174 -38.90 -26.09 -12.36
C PHE A 174 -39.99 -26.86 -11.60
N VAL A 175 -40.47 -27.96 -12.17
CA VAL A 175 -41.22 -28.95 -11.39
C VAL A 175 -40.21 -29.64 -10.49
N VAL A 176 -40.06 -29.11 -9.26
CA VAL A 176 -39.49 -29.89 -8.17
C VAL A 176 -40.40 -31.10 -8.02
N ILE A 177 -39.94 -32.27 -8.48
CA ILE A 177 -40.60 -33.52 -8.13
C ILE A 177 -40.53 -33.58 -6.62
N ASP A 178 -41.68 -33.50 -5.97
CA ASP A 178 -41.82 -33.71 -4.53
C ASP A 178 -41.37 -35.15 -4.25
N VAL A 179 -40.10 -35.31 -3.88
CA VAL A 179 -39.58 -36.59 -3.42
C VAL A 179 -40.19 -36.80 -2.05
N GLN A 180 -41.29 -37.57 -1.99
CA GLN A 180 -41.82 -38.02 -0.71
C GLN A 180 -40.73 -38.83 0.01
N PRO A 181 -40.46 -38.54 1.29
CA PRO A 181 -39.48 -39.31 2.04
C PRO A 181 -39.96 -40.76 2.09
N ILE A 182 -39.08 -41.67 1.66
CA ILE A 182 -39.28 -43.10 1.90
C ILE A 182 -39.43 -43.28 3.40
N ARG A 183 -40.60 -43.80 3.81
CA ARG A 183 -40.86 -44.22 5.19
C ARG A 183 -39.82 -45.28 5.55
N SER A 184 -38.82 -44.89 6.32
CA SER A 184 -37.99 -45.85 7.03
C SER A 184 -38.81 -46.32 8.23
N ASP A 185 -39.26 -47.58 8.16
CA ASP A 185 -39.83 -48.28 9.31
C ASP A 185 -38.76 -48.39 10.39
N THR A 186 -38.75 -47.44 11.32
CA THR A 186 -38.03 -47.55 12.58
C THR A 186 -39.00 -47.17 13.70
N PRO A 187 -39.18 -47.99 14.75
CA PRO A 187 -40.24 -47.77 15.73
C PRO A 187 -40.06 -46.47 16.52
N GLU A 188 -41.19 -45.78 16.60
CA GLU A 188 -41.53 -44.59 17.36
C GLU A 188 -41.09 -44.67 18.84
N ALA A 189 -40.37 -43.66 19.33
CA ALA A 189 -40.23 -43.36 20.75
C ALA A 189 -40.90 -42.01 21.04
N LYS A 190 -41.88 -42.02 21.95
CA LYS A 190 -42.71 -40.88 22.36
C LYS A 190 -41.91 -39.73 23.00
N PRO A 191 -42.42 -38.49 22.94
CA PRO A 191 -41.71 -37.27 23.35
C PRO A 191 -41.78 -37.00 24.87
N PRO A 192 -40.82 -36.25 25.44
CA PRO A 192 -41.02 -35.57 26.72
C PRO A 192 -41.47 -34.11 26.52
N GLU A 193 -42.55 -33.75 27.21
CA GLU A 193 -43.15 -32.42 27.41
C GLU A 193 -42.33 -31.58 28.46
N PRO A 194 -42.61 -30.28 28.69
CA PRO A 194 -41.69 -29.18 28.48
C PRO A 194 -41.09 -28.59 29.77
N GLY A 195 -39.86 -28.10 29.70
CA GLY A 195 -39.26 -27.36 30.81
C GLY A 195 -37.85 -26.81 30.58
N GLN A 196 -37.77 -25.48 30.45
CA GLN A 196 -36.66 -24.61 30.88
C GLN A 196 -35.36 -24.50 30.04
N ARG A 197 -35.38 -23.44 29.20
CA ARG A 197 -34.41 -22.31 29.11
C ARG A 197 -32.96 -22.54 28.62
N THR A 198 -32.70 -21.79 27.54
CA THR A 198 -31.47 -21.11 27.08
C THR A 198 -30.40 -21.90 26.32
N ALA A 199 -30.46 -21.79 24.99
CA ALA A 199 -29.28 -21.59 24.14
C ALA A 199 -29.71 -20.78 22.90
N LYS A 200 -28.96 -19.72 22.56
CA LYS A 200 -29.22 -18.87 21.38
C LYS A 200 -29.23 -19.73 20.11
N GLU A 201 -30.41 -19.90 19.51
CA GLU A 201 -30.53 -20.28 18.11
C GLU A 201 -29.74 -19.26 17.27
N LYS A 202 -28.78 -19.75 16.49
CA LYS A 202 -28.13 -18.97 15.44
C LYS A 202 -29.21 -18.66 14.41
N ARG A 203 -29.83 -17.48 14.51
CA ARG A 203 -30.59 -16.90 13.40
C ARG A 203 -29.67 -16.93 12.19
N GLU A 204 -30.01 -17.72 11.18
CA GLU A 204 -29.28 -17.73 9.93
C GLU A 204 -29.32 -16.32 9.36
N LEU A 205 -28.14 -15.70 9.29
CA LEU A 205 -28.00 -14.37 8.75
C LEU A 205 -28.18 -14.44 7.24
N PRO A 206 -28.78 -13.40 6.62
CA PRO A 206 -28.93 -13.36 5.16
C PRO A 206 -27.56 -13.51 4.46
N PRO A 207 -27.53 -14.03 3.23
CA PRO A 207 -26.30 -14.44 2.55
C PRO A 207 -25.36 -13.26 2.20
N TRP A 208 -25.82 -12.01 2.30
CA TRP A 208 -25.01 -10.81 2.12
C TRP A 208 -24.56 -10.23 3.45
N ARG A 209 -23.24 -10.18 3.65
CA ARG A 209 -22.58 -9.45 4.74
C ARG A 209 -22.08 -8.10 4.21
N SER A 210 -22.17 -7.04 5.01
CA SER A 210 -21.49 -5.76 4.73
C SER A 210 -19.97 -5.95 4.72
N SER A 211 -19.24 -5.02 4.07
CA SER A 211 -17.78 -5.07 3.97
C SER A 211 -17.12 -5.27 5.34
N ASP A 212 -16.39 -6.37 5.49
CA ASP A 212 -15.71 -6.70 6.74
C ASP A 212 -14.56 -5.71 6.98
N ARG A 213 -14.52 -5.13 8.18
CA ARG A 213 -13.51 -4.13 8.55
C ARG A 213 -12.15 -4.78 8.82
N HIS A 214 -12.12 -6.09 9.11
CA HIS A 214 -10.91 -6.87 9.36
C HIS A 214 -11.02 -8.24 8.69
N PRO A 215 -10.82 -8.33 7.37
CA PRO A 215 -10.90 -9.59 6.65
C PRO A 215 -9.77 -10.52 7.11
N MET A 216 -10.15 -11.61 7.80
CA MET A 216 -9.23 -12.69 8.18
C MET A 216 -9.10 -13.76 7.08
N ASP A 217 -10.00 -13.72 6.09
CA ASP A 217 -9.99 -14.61 4.93
C ASP A 217 -9.07 -14.01 3.84
N THR A 218 -7.77 -14.11 4.06
CA THR A 218 -6.74 -13.74 3.07
C THR A 218 -6.46 -14.85 2.07
N VAL A 219 -7.03 -16.04 2.30
CA VAL A 219 -6.94 -17.16 1.38
C VAL A 219 -7.81 -16.84 0.18
N ARG A 220 -7.16 -16.40 -0.90
CA ARG A 220 -7.81 -16.14 -2.17
C ARG A 220 -8.32 -17.47 -2.72
N TYR A 221 -9.62 -17.71 -2.64
CA TYR A 221 -10.26 -18.78 -3.39
C TYR A 221 -9.95 -18.55 -4.88
N ASN A 222 -9.11 -19.42 -5.44
CA ASN A 222 -8.71 -19.35 -6.82
C ASN A 222 -9.83 -19.96 -7.67
N TYR A 223 -10.93 -19.21 -7.86
CA TYR A 223 -12.10 -19.65 -8.63
C TYR A 223 -11.82 -19.94 -10.11
N LEU A 224 -10.57 -19.85 -10.55
CA LEU A 224 -10.12 -19.97 -11.93
C LEU A 224 -8.92 -20.91 -12.09
N ASP A 225 -8.62 -21.77 -11.11
CA ASP A 225 -7.55 -22.78 -11.17
C ASP A 225 -6.22 -22.24 -11.75
N ASN A 226 -5.81 -21.04 -11.33
CA ASN A 226 -4.47 -20.56 -11.68
C ASN A 226 -3.45 -21.35 -10.86
N HIS A 227 -2.86 -22.42 -11.40
CA HIS A 227 -1.80 -23.14 -10.71
C HIS A 227 -0.66 -22.19 -10.30
N ASP A 228 -0.08 -22.45 -9.13
CA ASP A 228 1.09 -21.74 -8.64
C ASP A 228 2.22 -21.89 -9.67
N PRO A 229 2.91 -20.82 -10.10
CA PRO A 229 4.03 -20.91 -11.03
C PRO A 229 5.10 -21.92 -10.61
N ILE A 230 5.24 -22.15 -9.29
CA ILE A 230 6.17 -23.13 -8.73
C ILE A 230 5.68 -24.56 -9.00
N GLU A 231 4.38 -24.82 -8.90
CA GLU A 231 3.79 -26.13 -9.22
C GLU A 231 3.87 -26.43 -10.72
N GLN A 232 3.69 -25.41 -11.58
CA GLN A 232 3.86 -25.54 -13.03
C GLN A 232 5.30 -25.90 -13.44
N ALA A 233 6.30 -25.41 -12.69
CA ALA A 233 7.71 -25.72 -12.94
C ALA A 233 8.12 -27.12 -12.43
N ILE A 234 7.34 -27.73 -11.54
CA ILE A 234 7.60 -29.07 -11.01
C ILE A 234 6.95 -30.16 -11.89
N GLN A 235 5.92 -29.81 -12.67
CA GLN A 235 5.20 -30.71 -13.57
C GLN A 235 5.70 -30.72 -15.02
N ALA A 236 6.67 -29.88 -15.39
CA ALA A 236 7.33 -29.85 -16.70
C ALA A 236 8.68 -30.55 -16.66
#